data_AF-A0A964L7J0-F1
#
_entry.id   AF-A0A964L7J0-F1
#
_cell.length_a   1.000
_cell.length_b   1.000
_cell.length_c   1.000
_cell.angle_alpha   90.00
_cell.angle_beta   90.00
_cell.angle_gamma   90.00
#
_symmetry.space_group_name_H-M   'P 1'
#
loop_
_entity.id
_entity.type
_entity.pdbx_description
1 polymer ?
#
loop_
_entity_poly.entity_id
_entity_poly.type
_entity_poly.pdbx_seq_one_letter_code
_entity_poly.pdbx_strand_id
1 'polypeptide(L)'
;MRIPVMRGVIDRRILVNYHVDPGVLAALVPPPFRPKLVGGLGMVGICLIRLKQVRPRFVPAFLGISSENAAHRTAVEWDDVGEPSCVSSRVREGVYIRRRDTSP
;
A
#
# COMPACT_ATOMS: atom_id res chain seq x y z
N MET A 1 -8.44 24.54 4.54
CA MET A 1 -7.66 24.54 3.28
C MET A 1 -8.41 23.72 2.23
N ARG A 2 -8.67 24.25 1.03
CA ARG A 2 -9.26 23.48 -0.08
C ARG A 2 -8.13 22.95 -0.96
N ILE A 3 -7.88 21.64 -0.94
CA ILE A 3 -6.91 21.00 -1.84
C ILE A 3 -7.54 20.94 -3.23
N PRO A 4 -6.86 21.45 -4.29
CA PRO A 4 -7.41 21.42 -5.64
C PRO A 4 -7.51 20.00 -6.17
N VAL A 5 -8.45 19.77 -7.12
CA VAL A 5 -8.54 18.49 -7.81
C VAL A 5 -7.27 18.28 -8.64
N MET A 6 -6.52 17.22 -8.31
CA MET A 6 -5.33 16.82 -9.04
C MET A 6 -5.70 15.93 -10.23
N ARG A 7 -5.00 16.10 -11.35
CA ARG A 7 -5.11 15.26 -12.54
C ARG A 7 -3.71 14.74 -12.89
N GLY A 8 -3.63 13.49 -13.35
CA GLY A 8 -2.40 12.85 -13.81
C GLY A 8 -2.71 11.68 -14.73
N VAL A 9 -1.66 11.08 -15.30
CA VAL A 9 -1.74 9.86 -16.12
C VAL A 9 -0.95 8.76 -15.42
N ILE A 10 -1.56 7.58 -15.27
CA ILE A 10 -0.83 6.36 -14.90
C ILE A 10 -0.20 5.84 -16.19
N ASP A 11 1.07 6.17 -16.40
CA ASP A 11 1.82 5.81 -17.61
C ASP A 11 2.23 4.34 -17.59
N ARG A 12 2.55 3.82 -16.40
CA ARG A 12 2.92 2.42 -16.19
C ARG A 12 2.53 1.96 -14.80
N ARG A 13 2.05 0.73 -14.68
CA ARG A 13 1.82 0.06 -13.40
C ARG A 13 2.23 -1.41 -13.50
N ILE A 14 3.11 -1.84 -12.60
CA ILE A 14 3.55 -3.23 -12.48
C ILE A 14 3.28 -3.67 -11.04
N LEU A 15 2.64 -4.83 -10.89
CA LEU A 15 2.37 -5.44 -9.60
C LEU A 15 3.02 -6.82 -9.56
N VAL A 16 4.00 -6.99 -8.68
CA VAL A 16 4.63 -8.28 -8.43
C VAL A 16 4.11 -8.78 -7.09
N ASN A 17 3.56 -9.99 -7.03
CA ASN A 17 3.20 -10.66 -5.78
C ASN A 17 3.97 -11.97 -5.68
N TYR A 18 4.43 -12.30 -4.49
CA TYR A 18 5.21 -13.50 -4.23
C TYR A 18 4.97 -14.01 -2.82
N HIS A 19 5.18 -15.32 -2.64
CA HIS A 19 5.09 -15.98 -1.35
C HIS A 19 6.38 -15.77 -0.55
N VAL A 20 6.23 -15.66 0.76
CA VAL A 20 7.34 -15.64 1.72
C VAL A 20 6.97 -16.52 2.91
N ASP A 21 8.00 -17.11 3.52
CA ASP A 21 7.85 -17.84 4.77
C ASP A 21 7.14 -16.98 5.84
N PRO A 22 6.11 -17.51 6.52
CA PRO A 22 5.37 -16.79 7.55
C PRO A 22 6.23 -16.29 8.72
N GLY A 23 7.22 -17.08 9.15
CA GLY A 23 8.10 -16.75 10.26
C GLY A 23 8.98 -15.55 9.94
N VAL A 24 9.51 -15.49 8.71
CA VAL A 24 10.26 -14.32 8.20
C VAL A 24 9.38 -13.07 8.18
N LEU A 25 8.13 -13.18 7.73
CA LEU A 25 7.23 -12.02 7.67
C LEU A 25 6.77 -11.54 9.03
N ALA A 26 6.51 -12.44 9.97
CA ALA A 26 6.07 -12.09 11.32
C ALA A 26 7.08 -11.18 12.03
N ALA A 27 8.38 -11.38 11.79
CA ALA A 27 9.43 -10.52 12.33
C ALA A 27 9.53 -9.13 11.66
N LEU A 28 8.97 -8.97 10.45
CA LEU A 28 9.07 -7.73 9.66
C LEU A 28 7.83 -6.85 9.73
N VAL A 29 6.74 -7.36 10.28
CA VAL A 29 5.46 -6.68 10.39
C VAL A 29 5.30 -6.22 11.85
N PRO A 30 5.04 -4.93 12.12
CA PRO A 30 4.92 -4.44 13.49
C PRO A 30 3.57 -4.83 14.13
N PRO A 31 3.51 -5.00 15.46
CA PRO A 31 2.24 -5.09 16.17
C PRO A 31 1.32 -3.88 15.85
N PRO A 32 -0.02 -4.06 15.83
CA PRO A 32 -0.78 -5.28 16.14
C PRO A 32 -0.92 -6.24 14.95
N PHE A 33 -0.20 -6.00 13.85
CA PHE A 33 -0.38 -6.74 12.62
C PHE A 33 0.30 -8.11 12.66
N ARG A 34 -0.34 -9.10 12.03
CA ARG A 34 0.19 -10.44 11.76
C ARG A 34 0.16 -10.69 10.26
N PRO A 35 1.08 -11.49 9.69
CA PRO A 35 1.03 -11.82 8.26
C PRO A 35 -0.27 -12.56 7.92
N LYS A 36 -0.99 -12.09 6.90
CA LYS A 36 -2.13 -12.83 6.35
C LYS A 36 -1.60 -13.98 5.51
N LEU A 37 -2.04 -15.20 5.82
CA LEU A 37 -1.61 -16.41 5.13
C LEU A 37 -2.58 -16.81 4.02
N VAL A 38 -2.04 -17.29 2.90
CA VAL A 38 -2.78 -17.88 1.78
C VAL A 38 -2.10 -19.22 1.47
N GLY A 39 -2.82 -20.32 1.67
CA GLY A 39 -2.23 -21.67 1.52
C GLY A 39 -1.05 -21.93 2.47
N GLY A 40 -1.06 -21.33 3.66
CA GLY A 40 0.02 -21.46 4.66
C GLY A 40 1.25 -20.59 4.40
N LEU A 41 1.28 -19.82 3.31
CA LEU A 41 2.38 -18.91 2.98
C LEU A 41 1.94 -17.47 3.17
N GLY A 42 2.85 -16.60 3.59
CA GLY A 42 2.55 -15.18 3.66
C GLY A 42 2.70 -14.51 2.29
N MET A 43 1.92 -13.46 2.07
CA MET A 43 1.86 -12.75 0.78
C MET A 43 2.55 -11.39 0.87
N VAL A 44 3.50 -11.16 -0.04
CA VAL A 44 4.16 -9.86 -0.23
C VAL A 44 3.97 -9.41 -1.66
N GLY A 45 4.05 -8.10 -1.89
CA GLY A 45 4.17 -7.57 -3.23
C GLY A 45 4.96 -6.28 -3.31
N ILE A 46 5.29 -5.93 -4.54
CA ILE A 46 5.86 -4.65 -4.92
C ILE A 46 4.92 -4.02 -5.94
N CYS A 47 4.44 -2.82 -5.64
CA CYS A 47 3.68 -2.02 -6.59
C CYS A 47 4.60 -0.93 -7.14
N LEU A 48 4.88 -0.98 -8.44
CA LEU A 48 5.59 0.06 -9.17
C LEU A 48 4.57 0.85 -9.99
N ILE A 49 4.60 2.18 -9.87
CA ILE A 49 3.73 3.06 -10.64
C ILE A 49 4.49 4.29 -11.14
N ARG A 50 4.38 4.54 -12.44
CA ARG A 50 4.85 5.79 -13.06
C ARG A 50 3.64 6.69 -13.27
N LEU A 51 3.67 7.85 -12.63
CA LEU A 51 2.71 8.92 -12.83
C LEU A 51 3.35 10.00 -13.70
N LYS A 52 2.64 10.48 -14.71
CA LYS A 52 3.04 11.61 -15.55
C LYS A 52 2.01 12.72 -15.50
N GLN A 53 2.46 13.94 -15.82
CA GLN A 53 1.60 15.11 -15.93
C GLN A 53 0.73 15.29 -14.68
N VAL A 54 1.27 15.09 -13.48
CA VAL A 54 0.55 15.34 -12.23
C VAL A 54 0.50 16.84 -11.99
N ARG A 55 -0.70 17.42 -11.95
CA ARG A 55 -0.94 18.86 -11.77
C ARG A 55 -2.38 19.15 -11.31
N PRO A 56 -2.67 20.33 -10.73
CA PRO A 56 -4.04 20.78 -10.53
C PRO A 56 -4.82 20.82 -11.86
N ARG A 57 -6.12 20.49 -11.85
CA ARG A 57 -6.93 20.31 -13.07
C ARG A 57 -6.90 21.49 -14.05
N PHE A 58 -6.72 22.72 -13.55
CA PHE A 58 -6.69 23.96 -14.34
C PHE A 58 -5.28 24.31 -14.88
N VAL A 59 -4.24 23.56 -14.52
CA VAL A 59 -2.85 23.77 -14.98
C VAL A 59 -2.60 22.95 -16.26
N PRO A 60 -1.95 23.55 -17.29
CA PRO A 60 -1.57 22.83 -18.51
C PRO A 60 -0.71 21.59 -18.27
N ALA A 61 -0.89 20.54 -19.07
CA ALA A 61 -0.24 19.24 -18.86
C ALA A 61 1.30 19.28 -18.97
N PHE A 62 1.86 20.17 -19.81
CA PHE A 62 3.30 20.31 -20.00
C PHE A 62 4.04 20.92 -18.78
N LEU A 63 3.31 21.53 -17.84
CA LEU A 63 3.83 21.99 -16.55
C LEU A 63 3.66 20.95 -15.43
N GLY A 64 3.10 19.77 -15.74
CA GLY A 64 2.89 18.73 -14.75
C GLY A 64 4.17 17.97 -14.41
N ILE A 65 4.25 17.47 -13.18
CA ILE A 65 5.39 16.68 -12.72
C ILE A 65 5.21 15.19 -13.07
N SER A 66 6.31 14.47 -13.11
CA SER A 66 6.32 13.01 -13.19
C SER A 66 6.95 12.41 -11.94
N SER A 67 6.65 11.14 -11.67
CA SER A 67 7.36 10.37 -10.65
C SER A 67 7.20 8.88 -10.92
N GLU A 68 8.20 8.12 -10.51
CA GLU A 68 8.12 6.67 -10.34
C GLU A 68 8.08 6.34 -8.86
N ASN A 69 7.12 5.51 -8.46
CA ASN A 69 6.93 5.14 -7.07
C ASN A 69 6.95 3.62 -6.95
N ALA A 70 7.69 3.11 -5.97
CA ALA A 70 7.67 1.72 -5.56
C ALA A 70 7.11 1.61 -4.14
N ALA A 71 6.23 0.65 -3.89
CA ALA A 71 5.73 0.36 -2.55
C ALA A 71 5.90 -1.14 -2.25
N HIS A 72 6.72 -1.45 -1.25
CA HIS A 72 6.90 -2.79 -0.71
C HIS A 72 5.81 -3.06 0.31
N ARG A 73 4.99 -4.08 0.04
CA ARG A 73 3.71 -4.27 0.71
C ARG A 73 3.56 -5.71 1.22
N THR A 74 3.11 -5.88 2.45
CA THR A 74 2.83 -7.19 3.04
C THR A 74 1.35 -7.31 3.36
N ALA A 75 0.71 -8.42 3.00
CA ALA A 75 -0.66 -8.69 3.41
C ALA A 75 -0.68 -8.99 4.91
N VAL A 76 -1.56 -8.31 5.65
CA VAL A 76 -1.62 -8.41 7.11
C VAL A 76 -3.06 -8.57 7.58
N GLU A 77 -3.20 -9.07 8.80
CA GLU A 77 -4.42 -9.13 9.56
C GLU A 77 -4.20 -8.64 11.00
N TRP A 78 -5.24 -8.15 11.66
CA TRP A 78 -5.22 -7.75 13.07
C TRP A 78 -6.61 -7.90 13.68
N ASP A 79 -6.66 -7.98 15.00
CA ASP A 79 -7.93 -8.00 15.73
C ASP A 79 -8.46 -6.57 15.87
N ASP A 80 -9.70 -6.34 15.46
CA ASP A 80 -10.41 -5.10 15.72
C ASP A 80 -10.69 -5.03 17.23
N VAL A 81 -9.82 -4.32 17.96
CA VAL A 81 -10.07 -3.96 19.35
C VAL A 81 -11.09 -2.82 19.31
N GLY A 82 -12.35 -3.16 19.05
CA GLY A 82 -13.43 -2.19 18.98
C GLY A 82 -13.56 -1.39 20.28
N GLU A 83 -14.24 -0.25 20.19
CA GLU A 83 -14.73 0.50 21.36
C GLU A 83 -15.27 -0.44 22.45
N PRO A 84 -15.18 -0.06 23.73
CA PRO A 84 -15.56 -0.91 24.88
C PRO A 84 -17.00 -1.49 24.83
N SER A 85 -17.84 -1.08 23.88
CA SER A 85 -19.20 -1.56 23.60
C SER A 85 -19.29 -2.77 22.66
N CYS A 86 -18.22 -3.16 21.96
CA CYS A 86 -18.26 -4.24 20.96
C CYS A 86 -17.83 -5.60 21.54
N VAL A 87 -18.80 -6.51 21.72
CA VAL A 87 -18.62 -7.87 22.31
C VAL A 87 -18.03 -8.90 21.31
N SER A 88 -17.57 -8.48 20.13
CA SER A 88 -17.00 -9.37 19.11
C SER A 88 -15.70 -8.81 18.55
N SER A 89 -14.58 -9.45 18.87
CA SER A 89 -13.32 -9.25 18.16
C SER A 89 -13.50 -9.73 16.72
N ARG A 90 -13.33 -8.84 15.73
CA ARG A 90 -13.37 -9.16 14.31
C ARG A 90 -11.95 -9.10 13.76
N VAL A 91 -11.52 -10.14 13.06
CA VAL A 91 -10.25 -10.08 12.32
C VAL A 91 -10.44 -9.16 11.11
N ARG A 92 -9.60 -8.13 11.02
CA ARG A 92 -9.52 -7.19 9.89
C ARG A 92 -8.33 -7.56 9.04
N GLU A 93 -8.44 -7.30 7.75
CA GLU A 93 -7.37 -7.55 6.79
C GLU A 93 -6.92 -6.25 6.13
N GLY A 94 -5.67 -6.21 5.68
CA GLY A 94 -5.11 -5.05 5.03
C GLY A 94 -3.74 -5.30 4.44
N VAL A 95 -3.08 -4.20 4.11
CA VAL A 95 -1.74 -4.20 3.52
C VAL A 95 -0.86 -3.23 4.29
N TYR A 96 0.22 -3.75 4.86
CA TYR A 96 1.25 -2.95 5.50
C TYR A 96 2.31 -2.53 4.48
N ILE A 97 2.55 -1.22 4.33
CA ILE A 97 3.59 -0.69 3.44
C ILE A 97 4.86 -0.44 4.27
N ARG A 98 5.81 -1.38 4.18
CA ARG A 98 7.07 -1.29 4.94
C ARG A 98 8.00 -0.22 4.40
N ARG A 99 8.05 -0.05 3.08
CA ARG A 99 8.96 0.87 2.39
C ARG A 99 8.28 1.48 1.18
N ARG A 100 8.54 2.78 0.98
CA ARG A 100 8.21 3.51 -0.24
C ARG A 100 9.48 4.12 -0.81
N ASP A 101 9.62 4.04 -2.12
CA ASP A 101 10.69 4.67 -2.87
C ASP A 101 10.06 5.56 -3.95
N THR A 102 10.64 6.74 -4.15
CA THR A 102 10.17 7.71 -5.15
C THR A 102 11.37 8.22 -5.94
N SER A 103 11.28 8.12 -7.26
CA SER A 103 12.14 8.84 -8.21
C SER A 103 11.32 9.95 -8.87
N PRO A 104 11.80 11.19 -8.94
CA PRO A 104 11.20 12.22 -9.77
C PRO A 104 11.34 11.90 -11.27
#